data_AF-A0A484D3R2-F1
#
_entry.id   AF-A0A484D3R2-F1
#
_cell.length_a   1.000
_cell.length_b   1.000
_cell.length_c   1.000
_cell.angle_alpha   90.00
_cell.angle_beta   90.00
_cell.angle_gamma   90.00
#
_symmetry.space_group_name_H-M   'P 1'
#
loop_
_entity.id
_entity.type
_entity.pdbx_description
1 polymer ?
#
loop_
_entity_poly.entity_id
_entity_poly.type
_entity_poly.pdbx_seq_one_letter_code
_entity_poly.pdbx_strand_id
1 'polypeptide(L)'
;MAASKEPDSLSCSICLDILKIPVTLHCGHSYCMECVNGYWDQEDRCGVYSCPQCRHTYIPRPVLNKNTVLADLAGKMSQEEEEQQQQQQKQQPTPPVKVEVDPVDVECDVCTANLKLKAVKSCLVCLASFCATHLQPHYVSAAFKKHKLVEVSASIQEKICSKHDKLLEVYCRSDGQCICLLCVMDEHKGHDTVSAAAERKEKQKLFGKKKQKYQQGIQEKQKQLRQLRQKMKALQCSGAAALDQNEKAYTEIVQMADKRRCTVRELIRVQETAAVSRAEALVDRLEKDIFELRKREDELKQLSLTEDHIHFLQFNLILILRQDRSSPFIPAA
;
A
#
# COMPACT_ATOMS: atom_id res chain seq x y z
N MET A 1 -41.73 13.73 -11.67
CA MET A 1 -40.40 14.25 -12.02
C MET A 1 -39.44 13.06 -12.06
N ALA A 2 -39.04 12.68 -13.27
CA ALA A 2 -38.11 11.57 -13.49
C ALA A 2 -36.71 12.03 -13.04
N ALA A 3 -36.12 11.32 -12.08
CA ALA A 3 -34.72 11.52 -11.72
C ALA A 3 -33.86 10.99 -12.87
N SER A 4 -33.12 11.90 -13.49
CA SER A 4 -32.07 11.63 -14.46
C SER A 4 -31.02 10.73 -13.83
N LYS A 5 -31.07 9.44 -14.17
CA LYS A 5 -29.96 8.50 -14.01
C LYS A 5 -29.00 8.80 -15.16
N GLU A 6 -27.99 9.63 -14.93
CA GLU A 6 -26.87 9.72 -15.86
C GLU A 6 -25.74 8.77 -15.47
N PRO A 7 -25.07 8.19 -16.48
CA PRO A 7 -24.22 7.02 -16.35
C PRO A 7 -22.75 7.43 -16.21
N ASP A 8 -21.98 6.60 -15.52
CA ASP A 8 -20.73 6.05 -16.07
C ASP A 8 -20.18 5.08 -15.03
N SER A 9 -20.63 3.84 -15.15
CA SER A 9 -19.99 2.71 -14.49
C SER A 9 -18.51 2.74 -14.84
N LEU A 10 -17.62 2.83 -13.84
CA LEU A 10 -16.17 2.68 -14.00
C LEU A 10 -15.82 1.23 -14.36
N SER A 11 -16.32 0.76 -15.50
CA SER A 11 -16.20 -0.61 -15.98
C SER A 11 -15.17 -0.70 -17.09
N CYS A 12 -14.39 -1.77 -17.08
CA CYS A 12 -13.44 -2.08 -18.13
C CYS A 12 -14.18 -2.71 -19.31
N SER A 13 -14.06 -2.14 -20.51
CA SER A 13 -14.72 -2.71 -21.71
C SER A 13 -14.14 -4.04 -22.20
N ILE A 14 -13.05 -4.54 -21.59
CA ILE A 14 -12.45 -5.84 -21.92
C ILE A 14 -13.01 -6.93 -21.00
N CYS A 15 -12.94 -6.76 -19.67
CA CYS A 15 -13.43 -7.75 -18.71
C CYS A 15 -14.86 -7.50 -18.21
N LEU A 16 -15.47 -6.38 -18.58
CA LEU A 16 -16.82 -5.95 -18.19
C LEU A 16 -17.04 -5.82 -16.68
N ASP A 17 -15.94 -5.72 -15.92
CA ASP A 17 -15.91 -5.58 -14.46
C ASP A 17 -15.42 -4.18 -14.06
N ILE A 18 -15.56 -3.80 -12.80
CA ILE A 18 -15.02 -2.54 -12.26
C ILE A 18 -13.51 -2.47 -12.52
N LEU A 19 -13.04 -1.28 -12.91
CA LEU A 19 -11.64 -1.05 -13.27
C LEU A 19 -10.66 -1.41 -12.13
N LYS A 20 -9.88 -2.47 -12.33
CA LYS A 20 -8.79 -2.91 -11.45
C LYS A 20 -7.46 -2.35 -11.95
N ILE A 21 -6.82 -1.51 -11.14
CA ILE A 21 -5.60 -0.76 -11.53
C ILE A 21 -5.84 -0.05 -12.88
N PRO A 22 -6.74 0.96 -12.91
CA PRO A 22 -7.10 1.63 -14.16
C PRO A 22 -5.90 2.30 -14.81
N VAL A 23 -5.82 2.19 -16.12
CA VAL A 23 -4.91 2.93 -16.99
C VAL A 23 -5.73 3.63 -18.05
N THR A 24 -5.30 4.83 -18.45
CA THR A 24 -5.99 5.62 -19.47
C THR A 24 -5.05 5.82 -20.65
N LEU A 25 -5.50 5.41 -21.84
CA LEU A 25 -4.75 5.63 -23.08
C LEU A 25 -4.88 7.08 -23.53
N HIS A 26 -4.00 7.57 -24.42
CA HIS A 26 -4.06 8.94 -24.93
C HIS A 26 -5.34 9.26 -25.71
N CYS A 27 -6.09 8.23 -26.16
CA CYS A 27 -7.40 8.40 -26.78
C CYS A 27 -8.54 8.57 -25.76
N GLY A 28 -8.25 8.61 -24.45
CA GLY A 28 -9.21 8.83 -23.36
C GLY A 28 -9.89 7.57 -22.82
N HIS A 29 -9.75 6.43 -23.49
CA HIS A 29 -10.33 5.17 -23.03
C HIS A 29 -9.53 4.55 -21.88
N SER A 30 -10.25 3.96 -20.92
CA SER A 30 -9.66 3.41 -19.70
C SER A 30 -9.96 1.93 -19.53
N TYR A 31 -8.95 1.17 -19.09
CA TYR A 31 -9.01 -0.27 -18.94
C TYR A 31 -8.28 -0.72 -17.67
N CYS A 32 -8.49 -1.96 -17.24
CA CYS A 32 -7.58 -2.59 -16.28
C CYS A 32 -6.20 -2.73 -16.94
N MET A 33 -5.13 -2.44 -16.20
CA MET A 33 -3.76 -2.55 -16.70
C MET A 33 -3.46 -3.93 -17.33
N GLU A 34 -3.91 -5.01 -16.67
CA GLU A 34 -3.73 -6.37 -17.17
C GLU A 34 -4.54 -6.65 -18.44
N CYS A 35 -5.75 -6.10 -18.54
CA CYS A 35 -6.63 -6.34 -19.68
C CYS A 35 -6.07 -5.72 -20.97
N VAL A 36 -5.60 -4.47 -20.93
CA VAL A 36 -5.05 -3.82 -22.11
C VAL A 36 -3.69 -4.40 -22.51
N ASN A 37 -2.88 -4.82 -21.54
CA ASN A 37 -1.64 -5.55 -21.83
C ASN A 37 -1.94 -6.90 -22.49
N GLY A 38 -2.86 -7.69 -21.93
CA GLY A 38 -3.26 -8.97 -22.51
C GLY A 38 -3.86 -8.84 -23.91
N TYR A 39 -4.57 -7.74 -24.20
CA TYR A 39 -5.05 -7.43 -25.56
C TYR A 39 -3.88 -7.19 -26.53
N TRP A 40 -2.90 -6.37 -26.14
CA TRP A 40 -1.72 -6.09 -26.96
C TRP A 40 -0.80 -7.29 -27.15
N ASP A 41 -0.66 -8.14 -26.12
CA ASP A 41 0.19 -9.33 -26.16
C ASP A 41 -0.40 -10.42 -27.09
N GLN A 42 -1.68 -10.34 -27.46
CA GLN A 42 -2.32 -11.22 -28.45
C GLN A 42 -2.14 -10.73 -29.90
N GLU A 43 -1.93 -9.41 -30.12
CA GLU A 43 -1.77 -8.77 -31.44
C GLU A 43 -0.30 -8.75 -31.95
N ASP A 44 0.61 -9.52 -31.33
CA ASP A 44 2.08 -9.41 -31.38
C ASP A 44 2.77 -9.75 -32.73
N ARG A 45 2.09 -9.55 -33.88
CA ARG A 45 2.63 -9.86 -35.22
C ARG A 45 3.04 -8.65 -36.06
N CYS A 46 2.67 -7.42 -35.67
CA CYS A 46 2.91 -6.24 -36.52
C CYS A 46 3.53 -5.01 -35.82
N GLY A 47 3.82 -5.04 -34.51
CA GLY A 47 4.45 -3.92 -33.79
C GLY A 47 3.59 -2.65 -33.69
N VAL A 48 2.29 -2.74 -34.02
CA VAL A 48 1.31 -1.66 -33.92
C VAL A 48 0.32 -2.01 -32.82
N TYR A 49 0.18 -1.13 -31.82
CA TYR A 49 -0.69 -1.35 -30.68
C TYR A 49 -1.96 -0.52 -30.83
N SER A 50 -3.14 -1.14 -30.75
CA SER A 50 -4.41 -0.44 -30.97
C SER A 50 -5.25 -0.34 -29.70
N CYS A 51 -6.05 0.72 -29.60
CA CYS A 51 -7.08 0.85 -28.56
C CYS A 51 -8.25 -0.10 -28.87
N PRO A 52 -8.67 -0.99 -27.94
CA PRO A 52 -9.78 -1.92 -28.16
C PRO A 52 -11.12 -1.26 -28.56
N GLN A 53 -11.39 -0.05 -28.05
CA GLN A 53 -12.65 0.66 -28.29
C GLN A 53 -12.65 1.52 -29.56
N CYS A 54 -11.62 2.34 -29.77
CA CYS A 54 -11.60 3.31 -30.88
C CYS A 54 -10.58 2.99 -31.98
N ARG A 55 -9.79 1.92 -31.82
CA ARG A 55 -8.76 1.47 -32.76
C ARG A 55 -7.66 2.49 -33.06
N HIS A 56 -7.54 3.54 -32.24
CA HIS A 56 -6.41 4.46 -32.30
C HIS A 56 -5.10 3.70 -32.11
N THR A 57 -4.14 3.90 -33.00
CA THR A 57 -2.89 3.15 -33.05
C THR A 57 -1.75 3.88 -32.33
N TYR A 58 -0.83 3.10 -31.77
CA TYR A 58 0.34 3.58 -31.04
C TYR A 58 1.57 2.82 -31.51
N ILE A 59 2.63 3.56 -31.85
CA ILE A 59 3.95 3.04 -32.21
C ILE A 59 4.97 4.02 -31.62
N PRO A 60 5.84 3.63 -30.66
CA PRO A 60 5.97 2.30 -30.03
C PRO A 60 4.88 1.99 -29.00
N ARG A 61 4.96 0.83 -28.31
CA ARG A 61 4.04 0.43 -27.23
C ARG A 61 3.92 1.55 -26.18
N PRO A 62 2.70 2.04 -25.87
CA PRO A 62 2.53 3.04 -24.82
C PRO A 62 2.99 2.53 -23.46
N VAL A 63 3.67 3.39 -22.70
CA VAL A 63 3.96 3.13 -21.29
C VAL A 63 2.71 3.38 -20.47
N LEU A 64 2.22 2.34 -19.79
CA LEU A 64 1.01 2.41 -18.98
C LEU A 64 1.33 2.86 -17.56
N ASN A 65 0.72 3.94 -17.12
CA ASN A 65 0.77 4.40 -15.73
C ASN A 65 -0.61 4.29 -15.10
N LYS A 66 -0.65 3.91 -13.82
CA LYS A 66 -1.89 3.84 -13.05
C LYS A 66 -2.53 5.22 -12.98
N ASN A 67 -3.80 5.32 -13.38
CA ASN A 67 -4.62 6.51 -13.17
C ASN A 67 -5.11 6.54 -11.72
N THR A 68 -4.52 7.40 -10.90
CA THR A 68 -4.83 7.52 -9.48
C THR A 68 -6.25 8.01 -9.23
N VAL A 69 -6.76 8.93 -10.06
CA VAL A 69 -8.12 9.48 -9.94
C VAL A 69 -9.17 8.39 -10.18
N LEU A 70 -9.01 7.61 -11.26
CA LEU A 70 -9.93 6.50 -11.54
C LEU A 70 -9.81 5.38 -10.50
N ALA A 71 -8.61 5.14 -9.96
CA ALA A 71 -8.40 4.15 -8.92
C ALA A 71 -9.10 4.55 -7.61
N ASP A 72 -9.06 5.83 -7.24
CA ASP A 72 -9.73 6.35 -6.05
C ASP A 72 -11.26 6.33 -6.19
N LEU A 73 -11.79 6.64 -7.38
CA LEU A 73 -13.22 6.58 -7.64
C LEU A 73 -13.74 5.13 -7.68
N ALA A 74 -13.02 4.21 -8.34
CA ALA A 74 -13.37 2.79 -8.34
C ALA A 74 -13.32 2.19 -6.93
N GLY A 75 -12.35 2.60 -6.11
CA GLY A 75 -12.25 2.17 -4.71
C GLY A 75 -13.40 2.63 -3.84
N LYS A 76 -13.93 3.85 -4.05
CA LYS A 76 -15.12 4.35 -3.33
C LYS A 76 -16.39 3.58 -3.71
N MET A 77 -16.55 3.22 -4.98
CA MET A 77 -17.70 2.40 -5.43
C MET A 77 -17.67 0.99 -4.83
N SER A 78 -16.49 0.35 -4.77
CA SER A 78 -16.36 -0.96 -4.12
C SER A 78 -16.64 -0.90 -2.61
N GLN A 79 -16.27 0.20 -1.94
CA GLN A 79 -16.60 0.41 -0.52
C GLN A 79 -18.10 0.67 -0.30
N GLU A 80 -18.74 1.44 -1.18
CA GLU A 80 -20.18 1.67 -1.14
C GLU A 80 -20.98 0.39 -1.46
N GLU A 81 -20.52 -0.45 -2.38
CA GLU A 81 -21.10 -1.76 -2.67
C GLU A 81 -20.92 -2.72 -1.48
N GLU A 82 -19.76 -2.73 -0.82
CA GLU A 82 -19.50 -3.50 0.39
C GLU A 82 -20.31 -3.00 1.60
N GLU A 83 -20.51 -1.70 1.75
CA GLU A 83 -21.33 -1.09 2.82
C GLU A 83 -22.84 -1.27 2.57
N GLN A 84 -23.30 -1.22 1.32
CA GLN A 84 -24.68 -1.51 0.95
C GLN A 84 -25.01 -3.01 1.09
N GLN A 85 -24.07 -3.90 0.75
CA GLN A 85 -24.19 -5.34 1.03
C GLN A 85 -24.20 -5.65 2.54
N GLN A 86 -23.48 -4.88 3.36
CA GLN A 86 -23.50 -5.01 4.83
C GLN A 86 -24.77 -4.42 5.48
N GLN A 87 -25.39 -3.39 4.89
CA GLN A 87 -26.64 -2.80 5.39
C GLN A 87 -27.88 -3.62 5.01
N GLN A 88 -27.90 -4.27 3.83
CA GLN A 88 -28.99 -5.19 3.45
C GLN A 88 -29.02 -6.48 4.30
N GLN A 89 -27.92 -6.84 4.98
CA GLN A 89 -27.88 -7.98 5.91
C GLN A 89 -28.44 -7.71 7.32
N LYS A 90 -28.82 -6.47 7.66
CA LYS A 90 -29.28 -6.10 9.02
C LYS A 90 -30.80 -5.98 9.22
N GLN A 91 -31.63 -6.19 8.18
CA GLN A 91 -33.09 -6.05 8.28
C GLN A 91 -33.91 -7.27 7.81
N GLN A 92 -33.36 -8.49 7.86
CA GLN A 92 -34.17 -9.71 7.70
C GLN A 92 -33.97 -10.68 8.88
N PRO A 93 -35.04 -11.29 9.41
CA PRO A 93 -34.90 -12.38 10.36
C PRO A 93 -34.22 -13.55 9.65
N THR A 94 -33.10 -14.01 10.20
CA THR A 94 -32.26 -15.09 9.67
C THR A 94 -33.08 -16.34 9.29
N PRO A 95 -33.07 -16.79 8.01
CA PRO A 95 -33.16 -18.21 7.73
C PRO A 95 -31.79 -18.87 7.97
N PRO A 96 -31.73 -20.18 8.27
CA PRO A 96 -30.47 -20.83 8.56
C PRO A 96 -29.56 -20.80 7.33
N VAL A 97 -28.28 -20.52 7.56
CA VAL A 97 -27.18 -20.53 6.59
C VAL A 97 -27.32 -21.74 5.65
N LYS A 98 -27.74 -21.48 4.41
CA LYS A 98 -27.52 -22.42 3.31
C LYS A 98 -26.05 -22.30 2.96
N VAL A 99 -25.29 -23.32 3.31
CA VAL A 99 -24.06 -23.61 2.58
C VAL A 99 -24.54 -23.89 1.16
N GLU A 100 -24.29 -22.97 0.23
CA GLU A 100 -24.38 -23.26 -1.19
C GLU A 100 -23.19 -24.16 -1.52
N VAL A 101 -23.36 -25.44 -1.16
CA VAL A 101 -22.82 -26.50 -1.99
C VAL A 101 -23.64 -26.39 -3.26
N ASP A 102 -22.99 -26.15 -4.40
CA ASP A 102 -23.66 -26.24 -5.70
C ASP A 102 -24.52 -27.50 -5.67
N PRO A 103 -25.86 -27.39 -5.83
CA PRO A 103 -26.71 -28.55 -5.70
C PRO A 103 -26.29 -29.52 -6.80
N VAL A 104 -25.63 -30.61 -6.39
CA VAL A 104 -25.33 -31.76 -7.24
C VAL A 104 -26.58 -31.98 -8.09
N ASP A 105 -26.43 -31.94 -9.41
CA ASP A 105 -27.55 -32.06 -10.34
C ASP A 105 -28.11 -33.48 -10.27
N VAL A 106 -28.93 -33.74 -9.25
CA VAL A 106 -29.63 -35.01 -9.05
C VAL A 106 -30.83 -35.02 -9.98
N GLU A 107 -30.90 -36.05 -10.81
CA GLU A 107 -32.00 -36.27 -11.77
C GLU A 107 -33.23 -36.88 -11.10
N CYS A 108 -34.39 -36.74 -11.75
CA CYS A 108 -35.61 -37.41 -11.34
C CYS A 108 -35.61 -38.88 -11.78
N ASP A 109 -35.90 -39.78 -10.83
CA ASP A 109 -35.87 -41.24 -11.04
C ASP A 109 -37.09 -41.77 -11.81
N VAL A 110 -38.15 -40.97 -11.93
CA VAL A 110 -39.45 -41.38 -12.51
C VAL A 110 -39.61 -40.91 -13.96
N CYS A 111 -38.80 -39.95 -14.41
CA CYS A 111 -38.84 -39.47 -15.79
C CYS A 111 -38.51 -40.62 -16.76
N THR A 112 -39.49 -41.03 -17.56
CA THR A 112 -39.38 -42.13 -18.54
C THR A 112 -38.90 -41.68 -19.93
N ALA A 113 -38.80 -40.38 -20.19
CA ALA A 113 -38.31 -39.83 -21.46
C ALA A 113 -36.81 -39.48 -21.40
N ASN A 114 -36.13 -39.47 -22.56
CA ASN A 114 -34.70 -39.15 -22.74
C ASN A 114 -34.21 -37.82 -22.12
N LEU A 115 -35.11 -36.99 -21.58
CA LEU A 115 -34.80 -35.80 -20.81
C LEU A 115 -35.21 -35.99 -19.35
N LYS A 116 -34.28 -36.43 -18.52
CA LYS A 116 -34.49 -36.49 -17.07
C LYS A 116 -34.45 -35.08 -16.49
N LEU A 117 -35.54 -34.69 -15.85
CA LEU A 117 -35.66 -33.38 -15.22
C LEU A 117 -34.93 -33.36 -13.88
N LYS A 118 -34.40 -32.19 -13.49
CA LYS A 118 -33.76 -31.99 -12.18
C LYS A 118 -34.73 -32.29 -11.04
N ALA A 119 -34.28 -33.08 -10.07
CA ALA A 119 -35.02 -33.37 -8.86
C ALA A 119 -35.03 -32.14 -7.93
N VAL A 120 -36.20 -31.90 -7.32
CA VAL A 120 -36.39 -30.81 -6.36
C VAL A 120 -36.50 -31.31 -4.93
N LYS A 121 -37.02 -32.53 -4.72
CA LYS A 121 -37.04 -33.21 -3.42
C LYS A 121 -36.86 -34.71 -3.57
N SER A 122 -36.35 -35.35 -2.53
CA SER A 122 -36.31 -36.80 -2.42
C SER A 122 -37.31 -37.28 -1.38
N CYS A 123 -37.96 -38.41 -1.65
CA CYS A 123 -38.90 -39.05 -0.73
C CYS A 123 -38.22 -40.20 0.00
N LEU A 124 -38.16 -40.13 1.34
CA LEU A 124 -37.52 -41.15 2.16
C LEU A 124 -38.34 -42.45 2.29
N VAL A 125 -39.58 -42.47 1.78
CA VAL A 125 -40.43 -43.65 1.77
C VAL A 125 -40.38 -44.35 0.41
N CYS A 126 -40.50 -43.58 -0.69
CA CYS A 126 -40.33 -44.11 -2.04
C CYS A 126 -38.87 -44.43 -2.38
N LEU A 127 -37.92 -43.91 -1.59
CA LEU A 127 -36.47 -44.03 -1.83
C LEU A 127 -36.05 -43.51 -3.21
N ALA A 128 -36.72 -42.45 -3.68
CA ALA A 128 -36.54 -41.87 -5.00
C ALA A 128 -36.55 -40.33 -4.95
N SER A 129 -35.96 -39.71 -5.98
CA SER A 129 -35.86 -38.28 -6.20
C SER A 129 -36.81 -37.83 -7.32
N PHE A 130 -37.52 -36.73 -7.08
CA PHE A 130 -38.64 -36.30 -7.92
C PHE A 130 -38.42 -34.87 -8.43
N CYS A 131 -38.66 -34.67 -9.73
CA CYS A 131 -38.87 -33.33 -10.28
C CYS A 131 -40.20 -32.74 -9.77
N ALA A 132 -40.42 -31.45 -10.00
CA ALA A 132 -41.62 -30.75 -9.53
C ALA A 132 -42.93 -31.44 -9.97
N THR A 133 -42.98 -31.98 -11.18
CA THR A 133 -44.14 -32.70 -11.74
C THR A 133 -44.40 -34.02 -11.02
N HIS A 134 -43.39 -34.88 -10.91
CA HIS A 134 -43.54 -36.18 -10.26
C HIS A 134 -43.65 -36.10 -8.74
N LEU A 135 -43.38 -34.93 -8.16
CA LEU A 135 -43.61 -34.66 -6.75
C LEU A 135 -45.09 -34.33 -6.43
N GLN A 136 -45.88 -33.87 -7.42
CA GLN A 136 -47.28 -33.47 -7.20
C GLN A 136 -48.13 -34.49 -6.44
N PRO A 137 -48.09 -35.81 -6.76
CA PRO A 137 -48.86 -36.83 -6.03
C PRO A 137 -48.60 -36.84 -4.53
N HIS A 138 -47.38 -36.48 -4.09
CA HIS A 138 -47.01 -36.44 -2.67
C HIS A 138 -47.72 -35.31 -1.89
N TYR A 139 -48.24 -34.29 -2.58
CA TYR A 139 -48.99 -33.21 -1.94
C TYR A 139 -50.50 -33.41 -2.00
N VAL A 140 -50.99 -33.93 -3.14
CA VAL A 140 -52.43 -33.99 -3.42
C VAL A 140 -53.08 -35.32 -3.05
N SER A 141 -52.37 -36.44 -3.19
CA SER A 141 -52.94 -37.77 -2.91
C SER A 141 -52.86 -38.11 -1.43
N ALA A 142 -53.98 -38.54 -0.85
CA ALA A 142 -54.05 -38.98 0.54
C ALA A 142 -53.09 -40.14 0.85
N ALA A 143 -52.82 -41.01 -0.13
CA ALA A 143 -51.90 -42.14 0.01
C ALA A 143 -50.44 -41.69 0.22
N PHE A 144 -50.01 -40.64 -0.48
CA PHE A 144 -48.62 -40.17 -0.48
C PHE A 144 -48.38 -38.97 0.45
N LYS A 145 -49.42 -38.31 0.94
CA LYS A 145 -49.33 -37.11 1.79
C LYS A 145 -48.55 -37.32 3.10
N LYS A 146 -48.46 -38.56 3.59
CA LYS A 146 -47.70 -38.93 4.79
C LYS A 146 -46.22 -39.21 4.51
N HIS A 147 -45.81 -39.24 3.25
CA HIS A 147 -44.43 -39.53 2.88
C HIS A 147 -43.52 -38.36 3.29
N LYS A 148 -42.37 -38.70 3.88
CA LYS A 148 -41.38 -37.71 4.30
C LYS A 148 -40.53 -37.26 3.12
N LEU A 149 -40.74 -36.02 2.69
CA LEU A 149 -39.94 -35.35 1.67
C LEU A 149 -38.79 -34.55 2.32
N VAL A 150 -37.61 -34.59 1.70
CA VAL A 150 -36.43 -33.83 2.11
C VAL A 150 -35.80 -33.10 0.94
N GLU A 151 -35.08 -32.02 1.23
CA GLU A 151 -34.27 -31.30 0.23
C GLU A 151 -33.21 -32.23 -0.37
N VAL A 152 -32.94 -32.03 -1.65
CA VAL A 152 -31.88 -32.74 -2.37
C VAL A 152 -30.53 -32.22 -1.87
N SER A 153 -29.69 -33.13 -1.40
CA SER A 153 -28.37 -32.79 -0.84
C SER A 153 -27.25 -33.67 -1.38
N ALA A 154 -27.58 -34.91 -1.73
CA ALA A 154 -26.74 -35.95 -2.33
C ALA A 154 -27.70 -36.98 -2.99
N SER A 155 -27.16 -37.93 -3.75
CA SER A 155 -27.98 -39.02 -4.32
C SER A 155 -28.75 -39.74 -3.20
N ILE A 156 -30.05 -40.00 -3.42
CA ILE A 156 -30.87 -40.75 -2.46
C ILE A 156 -30.30 -42.16 -2.23
N GLN A 157 -29.58 -42.71 -3.22
CA GLN A 157 -28.96 -44.04 -3.15
C GLN A 157 -27.93 -44.17 -2.02
N GLU A 158 -27.21 -43.10 -1.67
CA GLU A 158 -26.25 -43.10 -0.55
C GLU A 158 -26.93 -43.25 0.82
N LYS A 159 -28.24 -43.04 0.87
CA LYS A 159 -29.06 -43.16 2.09
C LYS A 159 -29.74 -44.53 2.18
N ILE A 160 -29.48 -45.42 1.23
CA ILE A 160 -30.08 -46.75 1.14
C ILE A 160 -29.02 -47.79 1.50
N CYS A 161 -29.39 -48.76 2.34
CA CYS A 161 -28.55 -49.90 2.67
C CYS A 161 -28.34 -50.78 1.45
N SER A 162 -27.09 -50.98 1.06
CA SER A 162 -26.71 -51.81 -0.09
C SER A 162 -27.04 -53.30 0.05
N LYS A 163 -27.27 -53.80 1.28
CA LYS A 163 -27.59 -55.21 1.54
C LYS A 163 -29.09 -55.49 1.59
N HIS A 164 -29.87 -54.51 2.02
CA HIS A 164 -31.28 -54.73 2.39
C HIS A 164 -32.26 -53.81 1.65
N ASP A 165 -31.77 -52.86 0.86
CA ASP A 165 -32.56 -51.86 0.14
C ASP A 165 -33.53 -51.08 1.05
N LYS A 166 -33.11 -50.84 2.29
CA LYS A 166 -33.83 -50.08 3.32
C LYS A 166 -33.09 -48.79 3.67
N LEU A 167 -33.84 -47.79 4.12
CA LEU A 167 -33.27 -46.51 4.55
C LEU A 167 -32.29 -46.70 5.72
N LEU A 168 -31.16 -45.97 5.67
CA LEU A 168 -30.17 -45.92 6.74
C LEU A 168 -30.63 -44.99 7.87
N GLU A 169 -31.56 -45.45 8.69
CA GLU A 169 -32.19 -44.67 9.76
C GLU A 169 -31.58 -44.85 11.16
N VAL A 170 -30.62 -45.77 11.30
CA VAL A 170 -29.90 -46.06 12.54
C VAL A 170 -28.44 -45.67 12.38
N TYR A 171 -27.80 -45.19 13.45
CA TYR A 171 -26.37 -44.97 13.53
C TYR A 171 -25.75 -45.95 14.53
N CYS A 172 -24.78 -46.74 14.08
CA CYS A 172 -23.99 -47.58 14.94
C CYS A 172 -22.78 -46.79 15.44
N ARG A 173 -22.70 -46.54 16.75
CA ARG A 173 -21.58 -45.81 17.37
C ARG A 173 -20.32 -46.65 17.46
N SER A 174 -20.46 -47.97 17.63
CA SER A 174 -19.33 -48.90 17.66
C SER A 174 -18.53 -48.87 16.36
N ASP A 175 -19.23 -48.83 15.22
CA ASP A 175 -18.60 -48.86 13.89
C ASP A 175 -18.56 -47.48 13.20
N GLY A 176 -19.23 -46.48 13.78
CA GLY A 176 -19.20 -45.11 13.28
C GLY A 176 -19.97 -44.86 11.98
N GLN A 177 -20.94 -45.72 11.62
CA GLN A 177 -21.64 -45.67 10.33
C GLN A 177 -23.17 -45.70 10.46
N CYS A 178 -23.86 -45.18 9.43
CA CYS A 178 -25.32 -45.29 9.30
C CYS A 178 -25.69 -46.67 8.73
N ILE A 179 -26.67 -47.34 9.33
CA ILE A 179 -27.16 -48.69 9.00
C ILE A 179 -28.70 -48.71 8.95
N CYS A 180 -29.30 -49.75 8.36
CA CYS A 180 -30.76 -49.95 8.42
C CYS A 180 -31.16 -50.83 9.61
N LEU A 181 -32.47 -50.95 9.90
CA LEU A 181 -32.96 -51.79 11.01
C LEU A 181 -32.65 -53.28 10.85
N LEU A 182 -32.57 -53.80 9.63
CA LEU A 182 -32.22 -55.21 9.41
C LEU A 182 -30.74 -55.47 9.75
N CYS A 183 -29.84 -54.54 9.40
CA CYS A 183 -28.43 -54.61 9.83
C CYS A 183 -28.26 -54.68 11.35
N VAL A 184 -29.14 -54.02 12.13
CA VAL A 184 -29.11 -54.09 13.60
C VAL A 184 -29.40 -55.50 14.10
N MET A 185 -30.32 -56.21 13.44
CA MET A 185 -30.71 -57.57 13.80
C MET A 185 -29.67 -58.62 13.36
N ASP A 186 -28.96 -58.32 12.26
CA ASP A 186 -27.96 -59.20 11.66
C ASP A 186 -26.54 -58.89 12.18
N GLU A 187 -25.75 -58.14 11.41
CA GLU A 187 -24.31 -57.95 11.59
C GLU A 187 -23.95 -57.04 12.78
N HIS A 188 -24.84 -56.11 13.15
CA HIS A 188 -24.61 -55.16 14.24
C HIS A 188 -25.32 -55.55 15.54
N LYS A 189 -25.65 -56.85 15.68
CA LYS A 189 -26.34 -57.37 16.86
C LYS A 189 -25.47 -57.18 18.11
N GLY A 190 -25.98 -56.39 19.06
CA GLY A 190 -25.28 -56.10 20.32
C GLY A 190 -24.34 -54.90 20.28
N HIS A 191 -24.23 -54.18 19.16
CA HIS A 191 -23.48 -52.93 19.10
C HIS A 191 -24.27 -51.76 19.74
N ASP A 192 -23.56 -50.68 20.11
CA ASP A 192 -24.23 -49.45 20.56
C ASP A 192 -24.86 -48.74 19.36
N THR A 193 -26.17 -48.91 19.21
CA THR A 193 -26.95 -48.33 18.11
C THR A 193 -27.98 -47.35 18.63
N VAL A 194 -28.11 -46.23 17.93
CA VAL A 194 -29.11 -45.20 18.20
C VAL A 194 -29.76 -44.75 16.89
N SER A 195 -30.92 -44.09 16.94
CA SER A 195 -31.47 -43.51 15.71
C SER A 195 -30.55 -42.44 15.13
N ALA A 196 -30.44 -42.38 13.80
CA ALA A 196 -29.61 -41.38 13.13
C ALA A 196 -30.05 -39.95 13.49
N ALA A 197 -31.35 -39.74 13.75
CA ALA A 197 -31.88 -38.46 14.21
C ALA A 197 -31.37 -38.08 15.62
N ALA A 198 -31.31 -39.03 16.55
CA ALA A 198 -30.81 -38.79 17.90
C ALA A 198 -29.30 -38.49 17.89
N GLU A 199 -28.51 -39.29 17.16
CA GLU A 199 -27.07 -39.06 17.05
C GLU A 199 -26.75 -37.72 16.40
N ARG A 200 -27.48 -37.36 15.33
CA ARG A 200 -27.37 -36.04 14.70
C ARG A 200 -27.57 -34.92 15.71
N LYS A 201 -28.58 -35.02 16.58
CA LYS A 201 -28.86 -34.00 17.60
C LYS A 201 -27.69 -33.83 18.57
N GLU A 202 -27.08 -34.93 19.01
CA GLU A 202 -25.92 -34.89 19.90
C GLU A 202 -24.67 -34.32 19.20
N LYS A 203 -24.37 -34.77 17.97
CA LYS A 203 -23.24 -34.24 17.18
C LYS A 203 -23.43 -32.75 16.86
N GLN A 204 -24.65 -32.30 16.59
CA GLN A 204 -24.97 -30.88 16.37
C GLN A 204 -24.68 -30.02 17.61
N LYS A 205 -24.99 -30.50 18.82
CA LYS A 205 -24.62 -29.79 20.06
C LYS A 205 -23.10 -29.65 20.20
N LEU A 206 -22.36 -30.72 19.89
CA LEU A 206 -20.89 -30.70 19.92
C LEU A 206 -20.31 -29.70 18.91
N PHE A 207 -20.87 -29.64 17.70
CA PHE A 207 -20.50 -28.66 16.70
C PHE A 207 -20.78 -27.23 17.16
N GLY A 208 -21.89 -26.99 17.85
CA GLY A 208 -22.19 -25.69 18.47
C GLY A 208 -21.09 -25.23 19.42
N LYS A 209 -20.64 -26.11 20.33
CA LYS A 209 -19.54 -25.82 21.28
C LYS A 209 -18.22 -25.52 20.56
N LYS A 210 -17.85 -26.33 19.56
CA LYS A 210 -16.63 -26.11 18.75
C LYS A 210 -16.70 -24.81 17.96
N LYS A 211 -17.84 -24.51 17.33
CA LYS A 211 -18.08 -23.26 16.59
C LYS A 211 -17.87 -22.05 17.49
N GLN A 212 -18.44 -22.06 18.70
CA GLN A 212 -18.25 -20.99 19.67
C GLN A 212 -16.77 -20.81 20.05
N LYS A 213 -16.04 -21.90 20.28
CA LYS A 213 -14.59 -21.85 20.59
C LYS A 213 -13.79 -21.23 19.44
N TYR A 214 -14.10 -21.58 18.20
CA TYR A 214 -13.44 -20.96 17.03
C TYR A 214 -13.79 -19.49 16.89
N GLN A 215 -15.04 -19.10 17.10
CA GLN A 215 -15.47 -17.70 17.05
C GLN A 215 -14.74 -16.85 18.12
N GLN A 216 -14.64 -17.36 19.35
CA GLN A 216 -13.87 -16.71 20.41
C GLN A 216 -12.38 -16.58 20.05
N GLY A 217 -11.78 -17.64 19.52
CA GLY A 217 -10.39 -17.63 19.06
C GLY A 217 -10.14 -16.60 17.96
N ILE A 218 -11.05 -16.50 16.98
CA ILE A 218 -10.98 -15.50 15.92
C ILE A 218 -11.04 -14.07 16.51
N GLN A 219 -11.99 -13.81 17.42
CA GLN A 219 -12.13 -12.49 18.05
C GLN A 219 -10.87 -12.09 18.83
N GLU A 220 -10.30 -13.01 19.60
CA GLU A 220 -9.07 -12.76 20.36
C GLU A 220 -7.89 -12.49 19.42
N LYS A 221 -7.73 -13.29 18.36
CA LYS A 221 -6.68 -13.07 17.36
C LYS A 221 -6.84 -11.76 16.60
N GLN A 222 -8.07 -11.36 16.28
CA GLN A 222 -8.35 -10.05 15.70
C GLN A 222 -7.99 -8.89 16.66
N LYS A 223 -8.24 -9.05 17.96
CA LYS A 223 -7.83 -8.08 18.98
C LYS A 223 -6.30 -7.96 19.07
N GLN A 224 -5.60 -9.09 19.12
CA GLN A 224 -4.13 -9.13 19.12
C GLN A 224 -3.55 -8.46 17.87
N LEU A 225 -4.11 -8.73 16.70
CA LEU A 225 -3.69 -8.13 15.43
C LEU A 225 -3.85 -6.59 15.45
N ARG A 226 -4.99 -6.08 15.96
CA ARG A 226 -5.22 -4.63 16.09
C ARG A 226 -4.18 -3.97 17.01
N GLN A 227 -3.92 -4.58 18.16
CA GLN A 227 -2.93 -4.06 19.11
C GLN A 227 -1.52 -4.06 18.52
N LEU A 228 -1.14 -5.12 17.80
CA LEU A 228 0.18 -5.21 17.18
C LEU A 228 0.36 -4.14 16.09
N ARG A 229 -0.66 -3.94 15.24
CA ARG A 229 -0.65 -2.87 14.22
C ARG A 229 -0.51 -1.47 14.84
N GLN A 230 -1.20 -1.21 15.95
CA GLN A 230 -1.06 0.06 16.68
C GLN A 230 0.35 0.24 17.24
N LYS A 231 0.94 -0.80 17.85
CA LYS A 231 2.33 -0.76 18.34
C LYS A 231 3.33 -0.53 17.22
N MET A 232 3.18 -1.20 16.08
CA MET A 232 4.04 -0.99 14.91
C MET A 232 3.96 0.45 14.41
N LYS A 233 2.76 1.02 14.31
CA LYS A 233 2.59 2.43 13.90
C LYS A 233 3.22 3.39 14.91
N ALA A 234 3.05 3.16 16.21
CA ALA A 234 3.67 3.97 17.25
C ALA A 234 5.21 3.92 17.19
N LEU A 235 5.79 2.74 16.95
CA LEU A 235 7.23 2.57 16.74
C LEU A 235 7.72 3.35 15.51
N GLN A 236 7.01 3.28 14.39
CA GLN A 236 7.35 4.04 13.19
C GLN A 236 7.30 5.55 13.44
N CYS A 237 6.24 6.05 14.07
CA CYS A 237 6.12 7.47 14.42
C CYS A 237 7.23 7.92 15.39
N SER A 238 7.56 7.10 16.39
CA SER A 238 8.64 7.38 17.33
C SER A 238 10.01 7.42 16.63
N GLY A 239 10.26 6.49 15.69
CA GLY A 239 11.48 6.48 14.90
C GLY A 239 11.62 7.73 14.04
N ALA A 240 10.54 8.12 13.34
CA ALA A 240 10.53 9.35 12.54
C ALA A 240 10.76 10.61 13.40
N ALA A 241 10.14 10.69 14.58
CA ALA A 241 10.34 11.81 15.50
C ALA A 241 11.78 11.89 16.03
N ALA A 242 12.41 10.73 16.33
CA ALA A 242 13.80 10.70 16.77
C ALA A 242 14.76 11.16 15.67
N LEU A 243 14.52 10.77 14.40
CA LEU A 243 15.30 11.24 13.25
C LEU A 243 15.15 12.75 13.04
N ASP A 244 13.92 13.27 13.10
CA ASP A 244 13.66 14.72 12.97
C ASP A 244 14.35 15.53 14.09
N GLN A 245 14.30 15.04 15.33
CA GLN A 245 15.03 15.67 16.45
C GLN A 245 16.53 15.65 16.23
N ASN A 246 17.06 14.55 15.70
CA ASN A 246 18.48 14.43 15.39
C ASN A 246 18.91 15.42 14.29
N GLU A 247 18.15 15.51 13.21
CA GLU A 247 18.42 16.44 12.09
C GLU A 247 18.38 17.91 12.55
N LYS A 248 17.43 18.26 13.43
CA LYS A 248 17.36 19.60 14.04
C LYS A 248 18.62 19.90 14.87
N ALA A 249 19.04 18.96 15.71
CA ALA A 249 20.24 19.13 16.52
C ALA A 249 21.50 19.32 15.65
N TYR A 250 21.65 18.54 14.58
CA TYR A 250 22.76 18.70 13.64
C TYR A 250 22.70 20.04 12.89
N THR A 251 21.50 20.46 12.47
CA THR A 251 21.30 21.77 11.82
C THR A 251 21.75 22.92 12.73
N GLU A 252 21.40 22.88 14.02
CA GLU A 252 21.83 23.89 15.00
C GLU A 252 23.35 23.91 15.17
N ILE A 253 23.99 22.73 15.26
CA ILE A 253 25.45 22.61 15.36
C ILE A 253 26.13 23.22 14.12
N VAL A 254 25.65 22.90 12.92
CA VAL A 254 26.20 23.45 11.67
C VAL A 254 26.06 24.97 11.64
N GLN A 255 24.88 25.50 11.99
CA GLN A 255 24.65 26.94 12.05
C GLN A 255 25.57 27.64 13.06
N MET A 256 25.79 27.05 14.23
CA MET A 256 26.70 27.59 15.24
C MET A 256 28.15 27.59 14.75
N ALA A 257 28.59 26.48 14.15
CA ALA A 257 29.92 26.36 13.57
C ALA A 257 30.14 27.38 12.45
N ASP A 258 29.15 27.59 11.58
CA ASP A 258 29.21 28.57 10.51
C ASP A 258 29.27 30.01 11.01
N LYS A 259 28.47 30.36 12.03
CA LYS A 259 28.55 31.67 12.67
C LYS A 259 29.95 31.91 13.22
N ARG A 260 30.51 30.94 13.95
CA ARG A 260 31.87 31.04 14.50
C ARG A 260 32.92 31.18 13.41
N ARG A 261 32.81 30.39 12.34
CA ARG A 261 33.68 30.47 11.15
C ARG A 261 33.65 31.86 10.52
N CYS A 262 32.47 32.44 10.34
CA CYS A 262 32.30 33.79 9.80
C CYS A 262 32.93 34.86 10.69
N THR A 263 32.70 34.79 12.01
CA THR A 263 33.30 35.74 12.97
C THR A 263 34.82 35.70 12.95
N VAL A 264 35.42 34.50 12.96
CA VAL A 264 36.88 34.35 12.93
C VAL A 264 37.46 34.88 11.63
N ARG A 265 36.83 34.57 10.49
CA ARG A 265 37.24 35.08 9.18
C ARG A 265 37.23 36.61 9.13
N GLU A 266 36.20 37.25 9.69
CA GLU A 266 36.11 38.71 9.68
C GLU A 266 37.18 39.34 10.59
N LEU A 267 37.44 38.74 11.76
CA LEU A 267 38.52 39.19 12.64
C LEU A 267 39.88 39.16 11.94
N ILE A 268 40.16 38.07 11.22
CA ILE A 268 41.41 37.92 10.45
C ILE A 268 41.52 39.04 9.40
N ARG A 269 40.43 39.30 8.65
CA ARG A 269 40.42 40.37 7.64
C ARG A 269 40.67 41.75 8.24
N VAL A 270 40.00 42.09 9.34
CA VAL A 270 40.19 43.37 10.04
C VAL A 270 41.64 43.51 10.51
N GLN A 271 42.21 42.45 11.06
CA GLN A 271 43.59 42.46 11.54
C GLN A 271 44.60 42.57 10.39
N GLU A 272 44.36 41.87 9.28
CA GLU A 272 45.14 41.96 8.05
C GLU A 272 45.10 43.38 7.49
N THR A 273 43.92 43.97 7.28
CA THR A 273 43.78 45.36 6.79
C THR A 273 44.49 46.35 7.71
N ALA A 274 44.33 46.22 9.03
CA ALA A 274 45.01 47.11 9.96
C ALA A 274 46.55 46.95 9.92
N ALA A 275 47.06 45.74 9.72
CA ALA A 275 48.49 45.50 9.56
C ALA A 275 49.02 46.07 8.24
N VAL A 276 48.28 45.88 7.14
CA VAL A 276 48.60 46.44 5.82
C VAL A 276 48.62 47.96 5.88
N SER A 277 47.60 48.63 6.42
CA SER A 277 47.58 50.10 6.53
C SER A 277 48.71 50.66 7.40
N ARG A 278 49.14 49.94 8.45
CA ARG A 278 50.33 50.32 9.23
C ARG A 278 51.61 50.21 8.39
N ALA A 279 51.73 49.15 7.59
CA ALA A 279 52.88 48.96 6.70
C ALA A 279 52.90 50.02 5.59
N GLU A 280 51.77 50.32 4.97
CA GLU A 280 51.63 51.39 3.96
C GLU A 280 52.05 52.75 4.53
N ALA A 281 51.60 53.10 5.73
CA ALA A 281 52.01 54.36 6.38
C ALA A 281 53.51 54.44 6.68
N LEU A 282 54.18 53.30 6.88
CA LEU A 282 55.64 53.24 7.01
C LEU A 282 56.32 53.38 5.65
N VAL A 283 55.79 52.74 4.61
CA VAL A 283 56.27 52.88 3.23
C VAL A 283 56.20 54.35 2.80
N ASP A 284 55.05 55.01 2.95
CA ASP A 284 54.86 56.43 2.59
C ASP A 284 55.88 57.34 3.30
N ARG A 285 56.16 57.05 4.58
CA ARG A 285 57.14 57.80 5.36
C ARG A 285 58.55 57.61 4.81
N LEU A 286 58.93 56.37 4.53
CA LEU A 286 60.25 56.05 3.96
C LEU A 286 60.41 56.64 2.56
N GLU A 287 59.38 56.61 1.72
CA GLU A 287 59.39 57.25 0.40
C GLU A 287 59.60 58.77 0.50
N LYS A 288 58.93 59.42 1.45
CA LYS A 288 59.11 60.85 1.71
C LYS A 288 60.53 61.16 2.22
N ASP A 289 61.06 60.35 3.13
CA ASP A 289 62.41 60.51 3.65
C ASP A 289 63.45 60.33 2.53
N ILE A 290 63.27 59.33 1.65
CA ILE A 290 64.11 59.12 0.46
C ILE A 290 64.05 60.33 -0.47
N PHE A 291 62.86 60.89 -0.71
CA PHE A 291 62.69 62.07 -1.55
C PHE A 291 63.44 63.29 -0.99
N GLU A 292 63.30 63.57 0.31
CA GLU A 292 64.01 64.67 0.98
C GLU A 292 65.53 64.45 0.98
N LEU A 293 66.01 63.22 1.18
CA LEU A 293 67.43 62.88 1.11
C LEU A 293 67.99 63.11 -0.29
N ARG A 294 67.28 62.67 -1.35
CA ARG A 294 67.67 62.93 -2.74
C ARG A 294 67.73 64.42 -3.06
N LYS A 295 66.74 65.20 -2.60
CA LYS A 295 66.75 66.65 -2.77
C LYS A 295 67.98 67.30 -2.13
N ARG A 296 68.32 66.91 -0.89
CA ARG A 296 69.52 67.40 -0.20
C ARG A 296 70.81 66.97 -0.90
N GLU A 297 70.87 65.75 -1.41
CA GLU A 297 71.98 65.26 -2.21
C GLU A 297 72.19 66.13 -3.46
N ASP A 298 71.10 66.47 -4.17
CA ASP A 298 71.16 67.33 -5.35
C ASP A 298 71.58 68.77 -5.00
N GLU A 299 71.07 69.35 -3.90
CA GLU A 299 71.54 70.65 -3.38
C GLU A 299 73.05 70.65 -3.11
N LEU A 300 73.58 69.58 -2.50
CA LEU A 300 75.02 69.41 -2.25
C LEU A 300 75.81 69.27 -3.56
N LYS A 301 75.32 68.50 -4.54
CA LYS A 301 75.94 68.39 -5.86
C LYS A 301 76.01 69.76 -6.56
N GLN A 302 74.92 70.51 -6.58
CA GLN A 302 74.89 71.85 -7.17
C GLN A 302 75.86 72.81 -6.48
N LEU A 303 75.91 72.80 -5.14
CA LEU A 303 76.85 73.62 -4.38
C LEU A 303 78.30 73.23 -4.69
N SER A 304 78.62 71.95 -4.84
CA SER A 304 79.98 71.47 -5.16
C SER A 304 80.48 71.89 -6.55
N LEU A 305 79.56 72.17 -7.47
CA LEU A 305 79.86 72.62 -8.84
C LEU A 305 79.97 74.15 -8.96
N THR A 306 79.74 74.89 -7.88
CA THR A 306 79.80 76.36 -7.92
C THR A 306 81.25 76.86 -7.94
N GLU A 307 81.54 77.86 -8.77
CA GLU A 307 82.85 78.54 -8.80
C GLU A 307 82.94 79.68 -7.76
N ASP A 308 81.82 80.08 -7.15
CA ASP A 308 81.77 81.10 -6.10
C ASP A 308 82.18 80.52 -4.74
N HIS A 309 83.46 80.70 -4.40
CA HIS A 309 84.03 80.23 -3.14
C HIS A 309 83.36 80.81 -1.88
N ILE A 310 82.81 82.02 -1.94
CA ILE A 310 82.14 82.64 -0.79
C ILE A 310 80.75 82.02 -0.61
N HIS A 311 80.00 81.84 -1.70
CA HIS A 311 78.71 81.15 -1.69
C HIS A 311 78.84 79.72 -1.19
N PHE A 312 79.87 78.98 -1.65
CA PHE A 312 80.17 77.64 -1.16
C PHE A 312 80.36 77.60 0.36
N LEU A 313 81.23 78.46 0.91
CA LEU A 313 81.54 78.48 2.34
C LEU A 313 80.37 78.93 3.22
N GLN A 314 79.60 79.94 2.77
CA GLN A 314 78.43 80.43 3.50
C GLN A 314 77.30 79.40 3.53
N PHE A 315 77.01 78.75 2.39
CA PHE A 315 75.91 77.80 2.30
C PHE A 315 76.27 76.43 2.91
N ASN A 316 77.54 76.04 2.87
CA ASN A 316 78.05 74.84 3.56
C ASN A 316 77.78 74.91 5.08
N LEU A 317 78.08 76.06 5.71
CA LEU A 317 77.80 76.27 7.14
C LEU A 317 76.30 76.11 7.48
N ILE A 318 75.41 76.57 6.59
CA ILE A 318 73.96 76.45 6.75
C ILE A 318 73.48 75.00 6.63
N LEU A 319 74.06 74.22 5.71
CA LEU A 319 73.69 72.81 5.52
C LEU A 319 74.15 71.92 6.69
N ILE A 320 75.34 72.16 7.24
CA ILE A 320 75.84 71.46 8.43
C ILE A 320 74.91 71.67 9.63
N LEU A 321 74.48 72.93 9.87
CA LEU A 321 73.57 73.26 10.97
C LEU A 321 72.15 72.67 10.81
N ARG A 322 71.76 72.25 9.61
CA ARG A 322 70.46 71.60 9.34
C ARG A 322 70.47 70.09 9.59
N GLN A 323 71.62 69.41 9.49
CA GLN A 323 71.71 67.96 9.65
C GLN A 323 71.45 67.49 11.10
N ASP A 324 71.80 68.30 12.10
CA ASP A 324 71.61 67.95 13.53
C ASP A 324 70.14 67.85 13.98
N ARG A 325 69.18 68.34 13.18
CA ARG A 325 67.75 68.32 13.55
C ARG A 325 66.95 67.16 12.97
N SER A 326 67.54 66.33 12.11
CA SER A 326 66.82 65.26 11.41
C SER A 326 67.47 63.88 11.62
N SER A 327 67.63 63.46 12.88
CA SER A 327 67.81 62.04 13.20
C SER A 327 66.53 61.51 13.85
N PRO A 328 65.69 60.74 13.13
CA PRO A 328 64.70 59.90 13.77
C PRO A 328 65.39 58.59 14.16
N PHE A 329 65.65 58.45 15.45
CA PHE A 329 65.88 57.15 16.09
C PHE A 329 64.73 56.21 15.70
N ILE A 330 65.06 55.10 15.04
CA ILE A 330 64.15 53.98 14.83
C ILE A 330 63.97 53.31 16.21
N PRO A 331 62.77 53.22 16.80
CA PRO A 331 62.57 52.32 17.92
C PRO A 331 62.61 50.89 17.39
N ALA A 332 63.56 50.10 17.91
CA ALA A 332 63.56 48.65 17.71
C ALA A 332 62.25 48.06 18.27
N ALA A 333 61.70 47.11 17.51
CA ALA A 333 60.44 46.42 17.75
C ALA A 333 60.39 45.63 19.06
#